data_AF-A0A7C7VXA8-F1
#
_entry.id   AF-A0A7C7VXA8-F1
#
_cell.length_a   1.000
_cell.length_b   1.000
_cell.length_c   1.000
_cell.angle_alpha   90.00
_cell.angle_beta   90.00
_cell.angle_gamma   90.00
#
_symmetry.space_group_name_H-M   'P 1'
#
loop_
_entity.id
_entity.type
_entity.pdbx_description
1 polymer ?
#
loop_
_entity_poly.entity_id
_entity_poly.type
_entity_poly.pdbx_seq_one_letter_code
_entity_poly.pdbx_strand_id
1 'polypeptide(L)'
;MWRETTVYRRTLELTAQQRAELEDLRDHADKPYLRERAAAILKIADGESPAAVARSGLLKRRKPDTVYGWLNRYEAEGIQAAGPRPALGPQRRRPGG
;
A
#
# COMPACT_ATOMS: atom_id res chain seq x y z
N MET A 1 -9.54 19.55 26.35
CA MET A 1 -10.07 19.14 25.03
C MET A 1 -8.94 18.42 24.30
N TRP A 2 -8.75 17.14 24.62
CA TRP A 2 -7.70 16.32 24.02
C TRP A 2 -8.20 15.80 22.69
N ARG A 3 -7.41 15.98 21.63
CA ARG A 3 -7.66 15.37 20.33
C ARG A 3 -7.45 13.86 20.50
N GLU A 4 -8.53 13.11 20.35
CA GLU A 4 -8.50 11.67 20.25
C GLU A 4 -7.59 11.31 19.07
N THR A 5 -6.37 10.86 19.36
CA THR A 5 -5.48 10.30 18.32
C THR A 5 -6.00 8.91 17.99
N THR A 6 -7.13 8.85 17.31
CA THR A 6 -7.64 7.60 16.74
C THR A 6 -6.56 7.12 15.77
N VAL A 7 -5.83 6.09 16.18
CA VAL A 7 -4.85 5.42 15.34
C VAL A 7 -5.64 4.72 14.26
N TYR A 8 -6.02 5.44 13.20
CA TYR A 8 -6.67 4.88 12.03
C TYR A 8 -5.70 3.87 11.43
N ARG A 9 -5.83 2.61 11.85
CA ARG A 9 -5.28 1.47 11.12
C ARG A 9 -5.91 1.57 9.74
N ARG A 10 -5.17 2.14 8.77
CA ARG A 10 -5.53 2.10 7.36
C ARG A 10 -5.35 0.66 6.89
N THR A 11 -6.27 -0.22 7.29
CA THR A 11 -6.38 -1.57 6.75
C THR A 11 -6.92 -1.42 5.34
N LEU A 12 -6.08 -1.76 4.37
CA LEU A 12 -6.43 -1.73 2.96
C LEU A 12 -6.97 -3.12 2.58
N GLU A 13 -8.27 -3.23 2.32
CA GLU A 13 -8.89 -4.49 1.90
C GLU A 13 -8.58 -4.76 0.42
N LEU A 14 -7.57 -5.60 0.14
CA LEU A 14 -7.28 -6.08 -1.21
C LEU A 14 -8.24 -7.23 -1.60
N THR A 15 -8.77 -7.20 -2.81
CA THR A 15 -9.39 -8.41 -3.39
C THR A 15 -8.33 -9.47 -3.68
N ALA A 16 -8.73 -10.74 -3.79
CA ALA A 16 -7.81 -11.84 -4.12
C ALA A 16 -7.04 -11.57 -5.44
N GLN A 17 -7.70 -10.97 -6.43
CA GLN A 17 -7.06 -10.60 -7.69
C GLN A 17 -6.04 -9.46 -7.51
N GLN A 18 -6.37 -8.40 -6.75
CA GLN A 18 -5.44 -7.30 -6.50
C GLN A 18 -4.21 -7.76 -5.70
N ARG A 19 -4.41 -8.69 -4.75
CA ARG A 19 -3.32 -9.32 -4.02
C ARG A 19 -2.42 -10.11 -4.97
N ALA A 20 -2.98 -10.96 -5.82
CA ALA A 20 -2.21 -11.73 -6.80
C ALA A 20 -1.43 -10.83 -7.77
N GLU A 21 -2.02 -9.73 -8.24
CA GLU A 21 -1.33 -8.76 -9.11
C GLU A 21 -0.19 -8.03 -8.38
N LEU A 22 -0.36 -7.69 -7.10
CA LEU A 22 0.70 -7.09 -6.30
C LEU A 22 1.80 -8.10 -5.96
N GLU A 23 1.46 -9.37 -5.75
CA GLU A 23 2.43 -10.46 -5.57
C GLU A 23 3.24 -10.69 -6.85
N ASP A 24 2.58 -10.75 -8.01
CA ASP A 24 3.24 -10.85 -9.30
C ASP A 24 4.16 -9.65 -9.57
N LEU A 25 3.68 -8.43 -9.32
CA LEU A 25 4.48 -7.22 -9.44
C LEU A 25 5.67 -7.21 -8.47
N ARG A 26 5.49 -7.75 -7.24
CA ARG A 26 6.58 -7.87 -6.27
C ARG A 26 7.67 -8.81 -6.75
N ASP A 27 7.30 -9.92 -7.39
CA ASP A 27 8.23 -11.00 -7.70
C ASP A 27 8.86 -10.83 -9.09
N HIS A 28 8.11 -10.31 -10.07
CA HIS A 28 8.51 -10.25 -11.48
C HIS A 28 8.84 -8.84 -12.00
N ALA A 29 8.57 -7.75 -11.27
CA ALA A 29 8.82 -6.42 -11.83
C ALA A 29 10.32 -6.15 -12.08
N ASP A 30 10.63 -5.74 -13.30
CA ASP A 30 11.98 -5.37 -13.74
C ASP A 30 12.61 -4.26 -12.89
N LYS A 31 11.77 -3.34 -12.38
CA LYS A 31 12.23 -2.16 -11.66
C LYS A 31 12.21 -2.42 -10.15
N PRO A 32 13.36 -2.33 -9.45
CA PRO A 32 13.44 -2.60 -8.00
C PRO A 32 12.47 -1.77 -7.15
N TYR A 33 12.20 -0.51 -7.52
CA TYR A 33 11.28 0.35 -6.75
C TYR A 33 9.81 -0.08 -6.86
N LEU A 34 9.42 -0.80 -7.93
CA LEU A 34 8.07 -1.31 -8.09
C LEU A 34 7.85 -2.50 -7.15
N ARG A 35 8.84 -3.40 -7.07
CA ARG A 35 8.84 -4.52 -6.13
C ARG A 35 8.75 -4.03 -4.68
N GLU A 36 9.53 -2.98 -4.35
CA GLU A 36 9.51 -2.36 -3.02
C GLU A 36 8.13 -1.76 -2.68
N ARG A 37 7.47 -1.09 -3.64
CA ARG A 37 6.12 -0.54 -3.46
C ARG A 37 5.08 -1.64 -3.27
N ALA A 38 5.12 -2.67 -4.12
CA ALA A 38 4.17 -3.78 -4.06
C ALA A 38 4.26 -4.51 -2.71
N ALA A 39 5.48 -4.80 -2.25
CA ALA A 39 5.72 -5.36 -0.93
C ALA A 39 5.18 -4.47 0.20
N ALA A 40 5.32 -3.14 0.08
CA ALA A 40 4.80 -2.21 1.08
C ALA A 40 3.27 -2.27 1.20
N ILE A 41 2.57 -2.26 0.05
CA ILE A 41 1.10 -2.29 0.01
C ILE A 41 0.56 -3.63 0.51
N LEU A 42 1.17 -4.75 0.15
CA LEU A 42 0.78 -6.08 0.65
C LEU A 42 0.86 -6.16 2.19
N LYS A 43 1.95 -5.66 2.77
CA LYS A 43 2.12 -5.64 4.24
C LYS A 43 1.09 -4.76 4.95
N ILE A 44 0.76 -3.62 4.36
CA ILE A 44 -0.29 -2.73 4.88
C ILE A 44 -1.67 -3.42 4.80
N ALA A 45 -1.93 -4.15 3.72
CA ALA A 45 -3.14 -4.94 3.56
C ALA A 45 -3.22 -6.11 4.55
N ASP A 46 -2.07 -6.70 4.92
CA ASP A 46 -1.96 -7.71 5.98
C ASP A 46 -2.09 -7.12 7.41
N GLY A 47 -2.29 -5.79 7.52
CA GLY A 47 -2.56 -5.11 8.78
C GLY A 47 -1.34 -4.46 9.45
N GLU A 48 -0.17 -4.45 8.80
CA GLU A 48 0.97 -3.70 9.28
C GLU A 48 0.74 -2.18 9.14
N SER A 49 1.22 -1.41 10.11
CA SER A 49 1.16 0.06 9.98
C SER A 49 2.15 0.57 8.93
N PRO A 50 1.81 1.58 8.11
CA PRO A 50 2.74 2.17 7.13
C PRO A 50 4.07 2.62 7.76
N ALA A 51 4.04 3.10 9.00
CA ALA A 51 5.22 3.50 9.76
C ALA A 51 6.09 2.31 10.21
N ALA A 52 5.50 1.15 10.49
CA ALA A 52 6.25 -0.09 10.75
C ALA A 52 6.88 -0.60 9.45
N VAL A 53 6.10 -0.65 8.37
CA VAL A 53 6.58 -1.08 7.04
C VAL A 53 7.75 -0.22 6.56
N ALA A 54 7.67 1.11 6.73
CA ALA A 54 8.76 2.02 6.37
C ALA A 54 10.07 1.77 7.16
N ARG A 55 9.97 1.30 8.41
CA ARG A 55 11.10 1.13 9.32
C ARG A 55 11.74 -0.25 9.25
N SER A 56 10.92 -1.29 9.14
CA SER A 56 11.35 -2.70 9.23
C SER A 56 10.71 -3.62 8.18
N GLY A 57 9.73 -3.15 7.41
CA GLY A 57 9.01 -3.96 6.43
C GLY A 57 9.60 -3.93 5.02
N LEU A 58 10.62 -3.11 4.75
CA LEU A 58 11.26 -3.00 3.44
C LEU A 58 12.75 -3.33 3.52
N LEU A 59 13.32 -3.75 2.38
CA LEU A 59 14.75 -4.06 2.26
C LEU A 59 15.64 -2.87 2.66
N LYS A 60 15.16 -1.64 2.45
CA LYS A 60 15.80 -0.40 2.90
C LYS A 60 14.83 0.40 3.76
N ARG A 61 15.34 0.97 4.85
CA ARG A 61 14.59 1.91 5.67
C ARG A 61 14.17 3.11 4.83
N ARG A 62 12.88 3.41 4.83
CA ARG A 62 12.30 4.58 4.15
C ARG A 62 11.70 5.54 5.16
N LYS A 63 11.50 6.79 4.72
CA LYS A 63 10.71 7.75 5.50
C LYS A 63 9.25 7.29 5.48
N PRO A 64 8.55 7.29 6.62
CA PRO A 64 7.12 6.95 6.67
C PRO A 64 6.29 7.75 5.67
N ASP A 65 6.61 9.03 5.46
CA ASP A 65 5.93 9.90 4.49
C ASP A 65 5.95 9.35 3.06
N THR A 66 7.04 8.68 2.67
CA THR A 66 7.15 8.03 1.36
C THR A 66 6.16 6.88 1.23
N VAL A 67 6.01 6.07 2.28
CA VAL A 67 5.07 4.95 2.29
C VAL A 67 3.62 5.45 2.34
N TYR A 68 3.34 6.52 3.10
CA TYR A 68 2.05 7.21 3.04
C TYR A 68 1.77 7.78 1.64
N GLY A 69 2.78 8.31 0.95
CA GLY A 69 2.65 8.77 -0.43
C GLY A 69 2.31 7.64 -1.40
N TRP A 70 2.93 6.47 -1.25
CA TRP A 70 2.61 5.28 -2.05
C TRP A 70 1.20 4.77 -1.79
N LEU A 71 0.80 4.71 -0.52
CA LEU A 71 -0.55 4.31 -0.12
C LEU A 71 -1.60 5.28 -0.69
N ASN A 72 -1.41 6.59 -0.50
CA ASN A 72 -2.33 7.60 -1.03
C ASN A 72 -2.45 7.50 -2.55
N ARG A 73 -1.34 7.27 -3.26
CA ARG A 73 -1.34 7.11 -4.72
C ARG A 73 -2.04 5.82 -5.15
N TYR A 74 -1.81 4.71 -4.46
CA TYR A 74 -2.51 3.45 -4.71
C TYR A 74 -4.02 3.58 -4.45
N GLU A 75 -4.43 4.30 -3.41
CA GLU A 75 -5.85 4.53 -3.12
C GLU A 75 -6.52 5.44 -4.18
N ALA A 76 -5.80 6.46 -4.67
CA ALA A 76 -6.32 7.41 -5.65
C ALA A 76 -6.34 6.84 -7.08
N GLU A 77 -5.31 6.10 -7.47
CA GLU A 77 -5.05 5.70 -8.86
C GLU A 77 -5.08 4.17 -9.06
N GLY A 78 -5.06 3.38 -8.00
CA GLY A 78 -4.90 1.92 -8.08
C GLY A 78 -3.49 1.49 -8.52
N ILE A 79 -3.39 0.27 -9.09
CA ILE A 79 -2.14 -0.28 -9.66
C ILE A 79 -1.59 0.56 -10.84
N GLN A 80 -2.38 1.51 -11.38
CA GLN A 80 -1.93 2.46 -12.41
C GLN A 80 -0.66 3.23 -11.99
N ALA A 81 -0.43 3.40 -10.69
CA ALA A 81 0.77 4.03 -10.13
C ALA A 81 2.06 3.18 -10.27
N ALA A 82 1.95 1.92 -10.69
CA ALA A 82 3.04 0.95 -10.74
C ALA A 82 3.42 0.46 -12.15
N GLY A 83 2.56 0.54 -13.16
CA GLY A 83 2.87 0.02 -14.51
C GLY A 83 1.66 -0.65 -15.17
N PRO A 84 1.73 -1.02 -16.47
CA PRO A 84 0.58 -0.96 -17.36
C PRO A 84 -0.40 -2.14 -17.22
N ARG A 85 -1.55 -1.85 -16.57
CA ARG A 85 -2.91 -2.49 -16.58
C ARG A 85 -3.05 -4.01 -16.30
N PRO A 86 -4.10 -4.43 -15.57
CA PRO A 86 -5.50 -4.29 -16.00
C PRO A 86 -6.44 -3.55 -15.02
N ALA A 87 -7.72 -3.52 -15.38
CA ALA A 87 -8.75 -2.59 -14.94
C ALA A 87 -9.33 -2.90 -13.55
N LEU A 88 -9.21 -1.98 -12.59
CA LEU A 88 -10.15 -1.82 -11.48
C LEU A 88 -10.05 -0.37 -10.95
N GLY A 89 -11.21 0.22 -10.65
CA GLY A 89 -11.32 1.61 -10.20
C GLY A 89 -10.70 1.88 -8.82
N PRO A 90 -10.75 3.13 -8.34
CA PRO A 90 -10.17 3.52 -7.05
C PRO A 90 -10.73 2.68 -5.89
N GLN A 91 -9.89 2.37 -4.92
CA GLN A 91 -10.29 1.59 -3.75
C GLN A 91 -11.25 2.41 -2.89
N ARG A 92 -12.46 1.88 -2.65
CA ARG A 92 -13.42 2.50 -1.72
C ARG A 92 -12.86 2.40 -0.30
N ARG A 93 -12.50 3.54 0.28
CA ARG A 93 -12.32 3.65 1.73
C ARG A 93 -13.67 3.37 2.40
N ARG A 94 -13.71 2.48 3.40
CA ARG A 94 -14.85 2.46 4.31
C ARG A 94 -14.86 3.79 5.07
N PRO A 95 -15.96 4.57 5.07
CA PRO A 95 -16.10 5.63 6.05
C PRO A 95 -16.13 4.96 7.43
N GLY A 96 -15.22 5.35 8.32
CA GLY A 96 -15.31 4.95 9.72
C GLY A 96 -16.62 5.48 10.28
N GLY A 97 -17.43 4.57 10.84
CA GLY A 97 -18.61 4.91 11.63
C GLY A 97 -18.25 5.36 13.04
#